data_AF-A0A9D3WNW7-F1
#
_entry.id   AF-A0A9D3WNW7-F1
#
_cell.length_a   1.000
_cell.length_b   1.000
_cell.length_c   1.000
_cell.angle_alpha   90.00
_cell.angle_beta   90.00
_cell.angle_gamma   90.00
#
_symmetry.space_group_name_H-M   'P 1'
#
loop_
_entity.id
_entity.type
_entity.pdbx_description
1 polymer ?
#
loop_
_entity_poly.entity_id
_entity_poly.type
_entity_poly.pdbx_seq_one_letter_code
_entity_poly.pdbx_strand_id
1 'polypeptide(L)'
;MAATAIANAKQKHMMLMMLSASISLPVSSRSASLSAKRLLYNQYPTRSQILVRSACTRITTDTSKKKKKEKGLAKEKRRTRSLRDGDIHMLKEEDDDSSSSSTVMMQQSHIPVMLGEVLDVFSSNLKPLSSFVDCTLGAAGHASAVSFFLLVVAVLCVFMNMIFYTTVELSCITENGCACGCCCSQIIQSHPELKLFIGMDVDPLALRMARSRINAAIYHSHPHPNFQALTFVKNFRHIRSLLTQVDHISSGVDGILMDLGMSSMQVNNPARGFSVLANGPLDMRMDPQASLKAEDILNSWPDSEVGRILRDYGEERNWRLLQNKIIQARLQGGLHSTGELVDVIRSATPGTKGGRQGWIKTATRVFQALRIAVNDELKTLEDSLHACFDCLAPGGRLAVISFHSLEDRIVKQAFLKIIGEEGRDSVRKVEGWEDEKELWIRQTIQGSNGTILTKRPITPSVKEEGFNHRSRSAKLRVIQKL
;
A
#
# COMPACT_ATOMS: atom_id res chain seq x y z
N MET A 1 44.97 -31.80 -37.42
CA MET A 1 45.00 -30.37 -37.06
C MET A 1 45.28 -29.49 -38.28
N ALA A 2 44.28 -29.25 -39.14
CA ALA A 2 44.37 -28.25 -40.23
C ALA A 2 43.01 -27.84 -40.84
N ALA A 3 41.87 -28.35 -40.37
CA ALA A 3 40.55 -28.06 -40.95
C ALA A 3 39.64 -27.17 -40.08
N THR A 4 39.98 -26.94 -38.80
CA THR A 4 39.15 -26.16 -37.87
C THR A 4 39.57 -24.68 -37.74
N ALA A 5 40.59 -24.25 -38.49
CA ALA A 5 41.15 -22.90 -38.40
C ALA A 5 40.57 -21.90 -39.44
N ILE A 6 39.82 -22.38 -40.45
CA ILE A 6 39.37 -21.54 -41.58
C ILE A 6 37.93 -21.01 -41.40
N ALA A 7 37.12 -21.60 -40.51
CA ALA A 7 35.76 -21.11 -40.23
C ALA A 7 35.74 -19.86 -39.31
N ASN A 8 36.76 -19.67 -38.46
CA ASN A 8 36.80 -18.58 -37.47
C ASN A 8 37.36 -17.24 -38.00
N ALA A 9 37.87 -17.19 -39.23
CA ALA A 9 38.42 -15.96 -39.81
C ALA A 9 37.37 -15.12 -40.57
N LYS A 10 36.30 -15.74 -41.10
CA LYS A 10 35.25 -15.02 -41.85
C LYS A 10 34.19 -14.37 -40.96
N GLN A 11 33.99 -14.85 -39.74
CA GLN A 11 32.98 -14.30 -38.83
C GLN A 11 33.47 -13.09 -38.01
N LYS A 12 34.79 -12.89 -37.89
CA LYS A 12 35.41 -11.73 -37.25
C LYS A 12 35.52 -10.47 -38.13
N HIS A 13 35.39 -10.60 -39.46
CA HIS A 13 35.51 -9.46 -40.38
C HIS A 13 34.18 -8.72 -40.63
N MET A 14 33.03 -9.35 -40.29
CA MET A 14 31.71 -8.76 -40.51
C MET A 14 31.19 -7.93 -39.32
N MET A 15 31.80 -8.08 -38.13
CA MET A 15 31.38 -7.39 -36.91
C MET A 15 32.20 -6.12 -36.60
N LEU A 16 33.26 -5.86 -37.37
CA LEU A 16 34.13 -4.68 -37.21
C LEU A 16 33.80 -3.51 -38.16
N MET A 17 32.75 -3.63 -38.98
CA MET A 17 32.31 -2.57 -39.91
C MET A 17 31.03 -1.82 -39.49
N MET A 18 30.46 -2.09 -38.31
CA MET A 18 29.25 -1.40 -37.81
C MET A 18 29.51 -0.46 -36.62
N LEU A 19 30.77 -0.24 -36.26
CA LEU A 19 31.19 0.62 -35.14
C LEU A 19 32.21 1.68 -35.61
N SER A 20 31.87 2.43 -36.66
CA SER A 20 32.58 3.66 -37.02
C SER A 20 31.75 4.52 -37.99
N ALA A 21 30.86 5.35 -37.46
CA ALA A 21 30.31 6.49 -38.19
C ALA A 21 29.94 7.63 -37.22
N SER A 22 30.99 8.33 -36.80
CA SER A 22 31.13 9.79 -36.75
C SER A 22 30.01 10.67 -36.18
N ILE A 23 30.36 11.24 -35.02
CA ILE A 23 30.02 12.56 -34.51
C ILE A 23 30.13 13.64 -35.60
N SER A 24 29.12 14.53 -35.71
CA SER A 24 29.27 15.90 -36.22
C SER A 24 28.14 16.79 -35.70
N LEU A 25 28.50 17.71 -34.81
CA LEU A 25 27.71 18.89 -34.41
C LEU A 25 27.72 19.93 -35.54
N PRO A 26 26.71 20.82 -35.60
CA PRO A 26 26.99 22.18 -36.02
C PRO A 26 26.52 23.21 -34.98
N VAL A 27 27.42 24.16 -34.70
CA VAL A 27 27.17 25.47 -34.10
C VAL A 27 27.26 26.51 -35.22
N SER A 28 26.21 27.32 -35.41
CA SER A 28 26.21 28.74 -35.82
C SER A 28 24.73 29.16 -36.02
N SER A 29 24.27 30.41 -36.03
CA SER A 29 24.56 31.72 -35.44
C SER A 29 23.62 32.70 -36.19
N ARG A 30 23.14 33.77 -35.53
CA ARG A 30 22.45 34.96 -36.13
C ARG A 30 21.03 34.68 -36.71
N SER A 31 20.03 35.56 -36.69
CA SER A 31 19.89 36.98 -36.34
C SER A 31 18.41 37.34 -36.20
N ALA A 32 18.17 38.43 -35.48
CA ALA A 32 16.89 39.11 -35.24
C ALA A 32 16.07 39.48 -36.48
N SER A 33 14.75 39.61 -36.31
CA SER A 33 14.03 40.85 -36.64
C SER A 33 12.58 40.88 -36.12
N LEU A 34 12.25 42.00 -35.46
CA LEU A 34 11.05 42.84 -35.60
C LEU A 34 9.65 42.18 -35.55
N SER A 35 8.84 42.57 -34.56
CA SER A 35 7.98 43.77 -34.70
C SER A 35 7.12 44.00 -33.45
N ALA A 36 7.07 45.25 -32.99
CA ALA A 36 6.23 45.76 -31.93
C ALA A 36 5.02 46.52 -32.51
N LYS A 37 3.83 46.35 -31.92
CA LYS A 37 2.65 47.26 -31.96
C LYS A 37 1.77 46.84 -30.76
N ARG A 38 1.73 47.55 -29.61
CA ARG A 38 1.14 48.87 -29.24
C ARG A 38 -0.39 48.93 -29.37
N LEU A 39 -1.02 49.48 -28.31
CA LEU A 39 -2.34 50.16 -28.21
C LEU A 39 -3.58 49.24 -27.97
N LEU A 40 -4.54 49.44 -27.05
CA LEU A 40 -5.05 50.51 -26.14
C LEU A 40 -5.83 49.83 -24.98
N TYR A 41 -5.80 50.24 -23.70
CA TYR A 41 -6.48 51.38 -23.02
C TYR A 41 -8.02 51.42 -23.09
N ASN A 42 -8.66 51.42 -21.91
CA ASN A 42 -10.01 51.90 -21.49
C ASN A 42 -10.91 50.82 -20.85
N GLN A 43 -11.74 51.09 -19.85
CA GLN A 43 -11.91 52.14 -18.84
C GLN A 43 -13.06 51.59 -17.96
N TYR A 44 -13.02 51.86 -16.65
CA TYR A 44 -14.18 51.68 -15.78
C TYR A 44 -15.33 52.62 -16.20
N PRO A 45 -16.55 52.36 -15.71
CA PRO A 45 -17.09 53.35 -14.80
C PRO A 45 -17.71 52.77 -13.52
N THR A 46 -17.67 53.64 -12.52
CA THR A 46 -18.20 53.63 -11.17
C THR A 46 -19.68 54.08 -11.13
N ARG A 47 -20.41 53.70 -10.07
CA ARG A 47 -21.16 54.57 -9.11
C ARG A 47 -22.20 53.76 -8.30
N SER A 48 -22.05 53.62 -6.96
CA SER A 48 -22.65 54.42 -5.85
C SER A 48 -24.12 54.05 -5.55
N GLN A 49 -24.69 53.99 -4.33
CA GLN A 49 -24.39 54.49 -2.98
C GLN A 49 -25.44 53.84 -1.99
N ILE A 50 -25.07 53.44 -0.76
CA ILE A 50 -25.40 54.02 0.58
C ILE A 50 -26.87 53.97 1.07
N LEU A 51 -27.10 53.34 2.23
CA LEU A 51 -27.68 53.88 3.51
C LEU A 51 -27.71 52.72 4.54
N VAL A 52 -26.98 52.66 5.67
CA VAL A 52 -26.89 53.46 6.93
C VAL A 52 -28.07 53.28 7.91
N ARG A 53 -27.69 53.03 9.18
CA ARG A 53 -28.39 53.16 10.49
C ARG A 53 -28.75 51.82 11.17
N SER A 54 -28.54 51.61 12.48
CA SER A 54 -27.98 52.43 13.57
C SER A 54 -27.94 51.58 14.87
N ALA A 55 -26.86 51.75 15.66
CA ALA A 55 -26.73 51.80 17.15
C ALA A 55 -27.40 50.71 18.05
N CYS A 56 -26.97 50.39 19.28
CA CYS A 56 -26.20 51.16 20.27
C CYS A 56 -25.69 50.27 21.44
N THR A 57 -24.50 50.61 21.94
CA THR A 57 -23.98 50.69 23.34
C THR A 57 -24.17 49.59 24.40
N ARG A 58 -23.06 49.23 25.08
CA ARG A 58 -22.56 49.74 26.41
C ARG A 58 -21.29 48.93 26.76
N ILE A 59 -20.07 49.48 26.72
CA ILE A 59 -19.33 50.24 27.76
C ILE A 59 -19.50 49.69 29.20
N THR A 60 -18.43 49.08 29.74
CA THR A 60 -17.76 49.55 30.97
C THR A 60 -16.26 49.25 30.90
N THR A 61 -15.51 50.25 31.30
CA THR A 61 -14.07 50.42 31.40
C THR A 61 -13.50 49.74 32.64
N ASP A 62 -12.27 49.21 32.57
CA ASP A 62 -11.23 49.74 33.46
C ASP A 62 -9.81 49.57 32.89
N THR A 63 -9.04 50.62 33.14
CA THR A 63 -7.68 50.96 32.78
C THR A 63 -6.69 50.34 33.79
N SER A 64 -5.48 49.89 33.44
CA SER A 64 -4.30 50.77 33.45
C SER A 64 -2.98 49.99 33.35
N LYS A 65 -2.05 50.54 32.54
CA LYS A 65 -0.56 50.45 32.55
C LYS A 65 0.10 49.19 31.94
N LYS A 66 0.59 49.23 30.67
CA LYS A 66 1.92 49.74 30.16
C LYS A 66 3.10 49.22 31.00
N LYS A 67 4.22 48.70 30.49
CA LYS A 67 4.90 48.48 29.17
C LYS A 67 6.08 47.53 29.56
N LYS A 68 6.63 46.59 28.77
CA LYS A 68 7.32 46.75 27.47
C LYS A 68 7.80 45.34 27.03
N LYS A 69 7.66 45.04 25.71
CA LYS A 69 8.55 44.32 24.77
C LYS A 69 9.48 43.20 25.32
N GLU A 70 9.63 42.03 24.68
CA GLU A 70 9.71 41.75 23.24
C GLU A 70 9.77 40.22 22.98
N LYS A 71 9.33 39.79 21.78
CA LYS A 71 9.59 38.50 21.08
C LYS A 71 8.93 37.26 21.71
N GLY A 72 8.22 36.40 21.00
CA GLY A 72 8.04 36.22 19.56
C GLY A 72 7.78 34.73 19.32
N LEU A 73 6.78 34.46 18.47
CA LEU A 73 6.39 33.18 17.87
C LEU A 73 5.46 32.23 18.66
N ALA A 74 4.22 32.26 18.18
CA ALA A 74 3.09 31.47 18.60
C ALA A 74 3.24 29.98 18.26
N LYS A 75 2.70 29.15 19.18
CA LYS A 75 2.38 27.74 18.99
C LYS A 75 1.37 27.57 17.85
N GLU A 76 1.86 27.20 16.67
CA GLU A 76 1.03 26.70 15.57
C GLU A 76 0.56 25.27 15.93
N LYS A 77 -0.68 25.15 16.42
CA LYS A 77 -1.42 23.87 16.44
C LYS A 77 -1.66 23.42 15.00
N ARG A 78 -0.73 22.64 14.44
CA ARG A 78 -0.94 21.96 13.14
C ARG A 78 -1.99 20.87 13.29
N ARG A 79 -3.24 21.23 12.98
CA ARG A 79 -4.27 20.31 12.49
C ARG A 79 -3.76 19.70 11.18
N THR A 80 -3.67 18.37 11.12
CA THR A 80 -3.38 17.62 9.89
C THR A 80 -4.55 17.80 8.92
N ARG A 81 -4.40 18.72 7.96
CA ARG A 81 -5.30 18.91 6.83
C ARG A 81 -4.63 18.26 5.62
N SER A 82 -5.04 17.03 5.29
CA SER A 82 -4.64 16.34 4.07
C SER A 82 -5.38 16.93 2.87
N LEU A 83 -4.78 17.88 2.19
CA LEU A 83 -5.18 18.28 0.83
C LEU A 83 -3.94 18.78 0.09
N ARG A 84 -3.43 17.95 -0.83
CA ARG A 84 -2.84 18.38 -2.10
C ARG A 84 -2.78 17.18 -3.04
N ASP A 85 -3.66 17.27 -4.03
CA ASP A 85 -3.50 17.08 -5.47
C ASP A 85 -2.77 15.83 -5.98
N GLY A 86 -3.35 15.26 -7.04
CA GLY A 86 -2.88 14.05 -7.68
C GLY A 86 -2.85 14.23 -9.18
N ASP A 87 -1.95 13.48 -9.79
CA ASP A 87 -1.90 13.24 -11.22
C ASP A 87 -2.01 11.73 -11.43
N ILE A 88 -3.03 11.30 -12.17
CA ILE A 88 -3.04 10.01 -12.87
C ILE A 88 -2.93 10.42 -14.34
N HIS A 89 -1.73 10.31 -14.90
CA HIS A 89 -1.49 10.69 -16.30
C HIS A 89 -1.86 9.55 -17.25
N MET A 90 -2.36 9.99 -18.40
CA MET A 90 -2.96 9.26 -19.51
C MET A 90 -2.01 8.26 -20.19
N LEU A 91 -2.57 7.14 -20.66
CA LEU A 91 -2.01 6.40 -21.79
C LEU A 91 -2.67 6.92 -23.08
N LYS A 92 -1.83 7.20 -24.08
CA LYS A 92 -2.19 7.73 -25.39
C LYS A 92 -2.68 6.62 -26.33
N GLU A 93 -3.67 7.04 -27.12
CA GLU A 93 -4.09 6.70 -28.48
C GLU A 93 -3.66 5.37 -29.15
N GLU A 94 -4.69 4.71 -29.67
CA GLU A 94 -4.69 3.60 -30.61
C GLU A 94 -4.23 4.09 -31.98
N ASP A 95 -3.29 3.37 -32.61
CA ASP A 95 -3.15 3.30 -34.06
C ASP A 95 -3.08 1.82 -34.44
N ASP A 96 -3.94 1.45 -35.39
CA ASP A 96 -4.05 0.13 -36.01
C ASP A 96 -2.73 -0.28 -36.67
N ASP A 97 -2.22 -1.47 -36.35
CA ASP A 97 -1.64 -2.32 -37.39
C ASP A 97 -1.64 -3.80 -36.98
N SER A 98 -2.24 -4.60 -37.85
CA SER A 98 -2.38 -6.05 -37.74
C SER A 98 -1.05 -6.76 -37.97
N SER A 99 -0.49 -7.40 -36.95
CA SER A 99 0.30 -8.63 -37.15
C SER A 99 0.42 -9.44 -35.84
N SER A 100 0.13 -10.73 -35.97
CA SER A 100 0.20 -11.74 -34.93
C SER A 100 1.62 -11.89 -34.36
N SER A 101 1.81 -11.57 -33.08
CA SER A 101 2.91 -12.14 -32.29
C SER A 101 2.54 -12.27 -30.81
N SER A 102 2.62 -13.52 -30.37
CA SER A 102 2.42 -14.08 -29.05
C SER A 102 2.97 -13.18 -27.93
N THR A 103 2.10 -12.36 -27.33
CA THR A 103 2.47 -11.56 -26.16
C THR A 103 2.46 -12.45 -24.92
N VAL A 104 3.65 -12.92 -24.53
CA VAL A 104 3.92 -13.44 -23.20
C VAL A 104 3.56 -12.33 -22.20
N MET A 105 2.50 -12.54 -21.43
CA MET A 105 2.10 -11.61 -20.37
C MET A 105 3.23 -11.49 -19.35
N MET A 106 3.98 -10.38 -19.41
CA MET A 106 4.91 -10.01 -18.34
C MET A 106 4.11 -9.75 -17.07
N GLN A 107 4.14 -10.72 -16.18
CA GLN A 107 3.58 -10.63 -14.83
C GLN A 107 4.37 -9.56 -14.08
N GLN A 108 3.82 -8.33 -14.01
CA GLN A 108 4.46 -7.23 -13.28
C GLN A 108 4.86 -7.71 -11.88
N SER A 109 6.16 -7.62 -11.59
CA SER A 109 6.75 -7.96 -10.30
C SER A 109 6.09 -7.11 -9.21
N HIS A 110 5.27 -7.74 -8.38
CA HIS A 110 4.57 -7.08 -7.29
C HIS A 110 5.57 -6.67 -6.20
N ILE A 111 5.75 -5.36 -5.99
CA ILE A 111 6.56 -4.84 -4.89
C ILE A 111 5.68 -4.84 -3.62
N PRO A 112 6.08 -5.53 -2.54
CA PRO A 112 5.35 -5.52 -1.28
C PRO A 112 5.39 -4.11 -0.66
N VAL A 113 4.28 -3.70 -0.06
CA VAL A 113 4.16 -2.37 0.56
C VAL A 113 4.98 -2.32 1.84
N MET A 114 5.82 -1.29 1.98
CA MET A 114 6.65 -1.03 3.17
C MET A 114 7.52 -2.23 3.59
N LEU A 115 8.06 -2.97 2.61
CA LEU A 115 8.84 -4.18 2.89
C LEU A 115 10.03 -3.91 3.82
N GLY A 116 10.77 -2.82 3.59
CA GLY A 116 11.91 -2.46 4.41
C GLY A 116 11.51 -2.22 5.86
N GLU A 117 10.46 -1.44 6.08
CA GLU A 117 9.93 -1.16 7.42
C GLU A 117 9.39 -2.43 8.09
N VAL A 118 8.77 -3.34 7.34
CA VAL A 118 8.33 -4.64 7.88
C VAL A 118 9.53 -5.48 8.33
N LEU A 119 10.58 -5.57 7.51
CA LEU A 119 11.80 -6.28 7.90
C LEU A 119 12.45 -5.65 9.14
N ASP A 120 12.55 -4.33 9.20
CA ASP A 120 13.10 -3.60 10.36
C ASP A 120 12.31 -3.89 11.65
N VAL A 121 10.98 -4.05 11.55
CA VAL A 121 10.13 -4.37 12.69
C VAL A 121 10.44 -5.76 13.26
N PHE A 122 10.77 -6.73 12.42
CA PHE A 122 10.98 -8.12 12.83
C PHE A 122 12.46 -8.53 12.94
N SER A 123 13.40 -7.70 12.49
CA SER A 123 14.85 -7.93 12.57
C SER A 123 15.49 -7.53 13.91
N SER A 124 14.70 -7.45 15.00
CA SER A 124 15.22 -6.98 16.28
C SER A 124 16.31 -7.90 16.84
N ASN A 125 17.44 -7.32 17.22
CA ASN A 125 18.56 -8.05 17.83
C ASN A 125 18.25 -8.61 19.24
N LEU A 126 17.08 -8.29 19.81
CA LEU A 126 16.70 -8.68 21.18
C LEU A 126 16.14 -10.09 21.27
N LYS A 127 15.46 -10.57 20.21
CA LYS A 127 14.91 -11.93 20.16
C LYS A 127 14.89 -12.43 18.70
N PRO A 128 15.48 -13.61 18.41
CA PRO A 128 15.43 -14.20 17.08
C PRO A 128 13.98 -14.52 16.66
N LEU A 129 13.63 -14.29 15.40
CA LEU A 129 12.28 -14.53 14.89
C LEU A 129 12.10 -16.02 14.57
N SER A 130 11.81 -16.84 15.58
CA SER A 130 11.72 -18.30 15.40
C SER A 130 10.38 -18.75 14.81
N SER A 131 9.33 -17.96 14.98
CA SER A 131 7.98 -18.24 14.47
C SER A 131 7.31 -16.97 13.94
N PHE A 132 6.68 -17.07 12.77
CA PHE A 132 6.05 -15.94 12.10
C PHE A 132 4.72 -16.31 11.46
N VAL A 133 3.72 -15.45 11.62
CA VAL A 133 2.40 -15.60 11.01
C VAL A 133 2.11 -14.42 10.09
N ASP A 134 1.88 -14.70 8.81
CA ASP A 134 1.33 -13.75 7.84
C ASP A 134 -0.18 -14.00 7.71
N CYS A 135 -1.00 -13.10 8.26
CA CYS A 135 -2.46 -13.23 8.28
C CYS A 135 -3.14 -12.90 6.95
N THR A 136 -2.39 -12.32 6.01
CA THR A 136 -2.88 -11.75 4.76
C THR A 136 -1.87 -12.08 3.66
N LEU A 137 -1.52 -13.37 3.57
CA LEU A 137 -0.40 -13.85 2.78
C LEU A 137 -0.46 -13.36 1.33
N GLY A 138 -1.65 -13.27 0.76
CA GLY A 138 -1.85 -12.94 -0.64
C GLY A 138 -1.05 -13.91 -1.51
N ALA A 139 -0.27 -13.35 -2.42
CA ALA A 139 0.66 -14.13 -3.25
C ALA A 139 2.04 -14.32 -2.60
N ALA A 140 2.14 -14.31 -1.27
CA ALA A 140 3.40 -14.30 -0.50
C ALA A 140 4.29 -13.09 -0.81
N GLY A 141 3.71 -11.89 -0.97
CA GLY A 141 4.45 -10.67 -1.29
C GLY A 141 5.52 -10.36 -0.25
N HIS A 142 5.17 -10.31 1.04
CA HIS A 142 6.13 -10.06 2.12
C HIS A 142 6.86 -11.33 2.58
N ALA A 143 6.26 -12.50 2.33
CA ALA A 143 6.76 -13.78 2.82
C ALA A 143 7.86 -14.41 1.93
N SER A 144 7.64 -14.47 0.61
CA SER A 144 8.56 -15.06 -0.37
C SER A 144 8.55 -14.41 -1.77
N ALA A 145 9.67 -13.79 -2.16
CA ALA A 145 9.91 -13.34 -3.51
C ALA A 145 10.96 -14.26 -4.07
N VAL A 146 10.58 -14.85 -5.17
CA VAL A 146 11.54 -15.36 -6.12
C VAL A 146 12.16 -14.11 -6.75
N SER A 147 13.39 -13.78 -6.39
CA SER A 147 14.19 -12.88 -7.20
C SER A 147 14.44 -13.58 -8.53
N PHE A 148 13.54 -13.37 -9.50
CA PHE A 148 13.64 -13.93 -10.84
C PHE A 148 14.91 -13.43 -11.56
N PHE A 149 15.53 -12.37 -11.04
CA PHE A 149 16.73 -11.76 -11.56
C PHE A 149 18.02 -12.52 -11.23
N LEU A 150 18.04 -13.33 -10.16
CA LEU A 150 19.22 -14.10 -9.78
C LEU A 150 19.60 -15.16 -10.82
N LEU A 151 18.63 -15.69 -11.58
CA LEU A 151 18.91 -16.66 -12.64
C LEU A 151 19.51 -16.00 -13.90
N VAL A 152 19.05 -14.79 -14.26
CA VAL A 152 19.54 -14.08 -15.45
C VAL A 152 20.96 -13.56 -15.23
N VAL A 153 21.26 -13.02 -14.04
CA VAL A 153 22.62 -12.57 -13.69
C VAL A 153 23.57 -13.76 -13.53
N ALA A 154 23.14 -14.87 -12.93
CA ALA A 154 23.96 -16.07 -12.83
C ALA A 154 24.28 -16.68 -14.21
N VAL A 155 23.30 -16.75 -15.12
CA VAL A 155 23.51 -17.27 -16.48
C VAL A 155 24.36 -16.32 -17.33
N LEU A 156 24.22 -15.00 -17.21
CA LEU A 156 25.10 -14.02 -17.85
C LEU A 156 26.52 -14.06 -17.26
N CYS A 157 26.68 -14.24 -15.95
CA CYS A 157 27.98 -14.42 -15.31
C CYS A 157 28.67 -15.72 -15.75
N VAL A 158 27.94 -16.81 -15.99
CA VAL A 158 28.51 -18.05 -16.53
C VAL A 158 28.94 -17.89 -18.01
N PHE A 159 28.19 -17.12 -18.81
CA PHE A 159 28.57 -16.85 -20.21
C PHE A 159 29.72 -15.85 -20.36
N MET A 160 29.90 -14.90 -19.42
CA MET A 160 31.00 -13.94 -19.44
C MET A 160 32.27 -14.41 -18.72
N ASN A 161 32.21 -15.48 -17.91
CA ASN A 161 33.36 -16.05 -17.18
C ASN A 161 34.15 -17.12 -17.97
N MET A 162 34.29 -16.98 -19.28
CA MET A 162 35.34 -17.72 -20.00
C MET A 162 36.69 -16.97 -20.02
N ILE A 163 36.81 -15.86 -19.29
CA ILE A 163 38.07 -15.13 -19.07
C ILE A 163 38.05 -14.55 -17.65
N PHE A 164 39.03 -14.91 -16.84
CA PHE A 164 39.29 -14.50 -15.43
C PHE A 164 38.64 -15.33 -14.31
N TYR A 165 39.45 -16.29 -13.85
CA TYR A 165 39.42 -16.81 -12.48
C TYR A 165 39.83 -15.70 -11.50
N THR A 166 38.88 -15.04 -10.84
CA THR A 166 39.07 -14.50 -9.48
C THR A 166 37.71 -14.21 -8.84
N THR A 167 37.54 -14.67 -7.60
CA THR A 167 36.47 -14.42 -6.63
C THR A 167 35.50 -13.28 -6.96
N VAL A 168 34.31 -13.62 -7.44
CA VAL A 168 33.13 -12.73 -7.38
C VAL A 168 32.53 -12.88 -5.98
N GLU A 169 33.01 -12.08 -5.04
CA GLU A 169 32.22 -11.77 -3.85
C GLU A 169 30.92 -11.10 -4.30
N LEU A 170 29.80 -11.69 -3.87
CA LEU A 170 28.44 -11.19 -4.03
C LEU A 170 28.27 -9.87 -3.24
N SER A 171 28.93 -8.81 -3.67
CA SER A 171 28.85 -7.47 -3.10
C SER A 171 27.62 -6.74 -3.67
N CYS A 172 26.43 -7.27 -3.37
CA CYS A 172 25.14 -6.56 -3.53
C CYS A 172 24.55 -6.07 -2.20
N ILE A 173 25.26 -6.24 -1.09
CA ILE A 173 24.87 -5.71 0.21
C ILE A 173 25.86 -4.61 0.57
N THR A 174 25.56 -3.37 0.16
CA THR A 174 26.16 -2.20 0.80
C THR A 174 25.29 -1.81 1.99
N GLU A 175 25.92 -1.24 3.02
CA GLU A 175 25.33 -0.84 4.32
C GLU A 175 24.16 0.17 4.24
N ASN A 176 23.64 0.50 3.05
CA ASN A 176 22.54 1.46 2.84
C ASN A 176 21.56 1.08 1.71
N GLY A 177 21.23 -0.20 1.56
CA GLY A 177 20.12 -0.67 0.72
C GLY A 177 20.39 -0.70 -0.80
N CYS A 178 19.95 -1.78 -1.47
CA CYS A 178 20.07 -1.96 -2.93
C CYS A 178 19.41 -0.77 -3.66
N ALA A 179 20.19 -0.02 -4.44
CA ALA A 179 19.66 0.98 -5.40
C ALA A 179 18.96 0.30 -6.60
N CYS A 180 19.16 -1.01 -6.73
CA CYS A 180 18.52 -1.95 -7.62
C CYS A 180 17.30 -2.55 -6.93
N GLY A 181 16.08 -2.40 -7.44
CA GLY A 181 14.90 -3.10 -6.90
C GLY A 181 14.93 -4.65 -7.06
N CYS A 182 16.10 -5.30 -7.09
CA CYS A 182 16.30 -6.70 -7.45
C CYS A 182 16.72 -7.63 -6.30
N CYS A 183 17.17 -7.11 -5.14
CA CYS A 183 17.55 -7.91 -3.97
C CYS A 183 16.70 -7.55 -2.74
N CYS A 184 15.38 -7.68 -2.83
CA CYS A 184 14.51 -7.61 -1.66
C CYS A 184 14.46 -9.00 -1.01
N SER A 185 15.19 -9.21 0.09
CA SER A 185 15.17 -10.47 0.83
C SER A 185 13.82 -10.69 1.53
N GLN A 186 13.32 -11.91 1.40
CA GLN A 186 12.12 -12.46 2.06
C GLN A 186 11.98 -12.21 3.56
N ILE A 187 10.81 -12.24 4.22
CA ILE A 187 10.78 -12.62 5.65
C ILE A 187 11.45 -13.98 5.82
N ILE A 188 11.10 -14.96 4.97
CA ILE A 188 11.72 -16.28 5.00
C ILE A 188 13.23 -16.16 4.70
N GLN A 189 13.69 -15.34 3.78
CA GLN A 189 15.14 -15.30 3.48
C GLN A 189 15.96 -14.45 4.45
N SER A 190 15.35 -13.44 5.08
CA SER A 190 16.04 -12.52 6.00
C SER A 190 16.18 -13.08 7.41
N HIS A 191 15.42 -14.15 7.75
CA HIS A 191 15.43 -14.79 9.05
C HIS A 191 15.89 -16.26 8.95
N PRO A 192 17.19 -16.53 8.83
CA PRO A 192 17.72 -17.90 8.78
C PRO A 192 17.45 -18.72 10.04
N GLU A 193 17.13 -18.06 11.16
CA GLU A 193 16.70 -18.66 12.43
C GLU A 193 15.25 -19.15 12.43
N LEU A 194 14.45 -18.74 11.43
CA LEU A 194 13.03 -19.01 11.37
C LEU A 194 12.79 -20.52 11.29
N LYS A 195 11.95 -21.03 12.18
CA LYS A 195 11.60 -22.46 12.27
C LYS A 195 10.21 -22.73 11.75
N LEU A 196 9.30 -21.78 11.95
CA LEU A 196 7.90 -21.94 11.59
C LEU A 196 7.37 -20.67 10.91
N PHE A 197 6.89 -20.84 9.69
CA PHE A 197 6.14 -19.83 8.96
C PHE A 197 4.71 -20.31 8.76
N ILE A 198 3.73 -19.48 9.10
CA ILE A 198 2.31 -19.75 8.87
C ILE A 198 1.73 -18.64 8.00
N GLY A 199 1.21 -18.99 6.84
CA GLY A 199 0.48 -18.06 5.97
C GLY A 199 -1.02 -18.33 5.97
N MET A 200 -1.83 -17.30 6.10
CA MET A 200 -3.29 -17.38 6.00
C MET A 200 -3.79 -16.46 4.90
N ASP A 201 -4.78 -16.92 4.15
CA ASP A 201 -5.56 -16.09 3.24
C ASP A 201 -6.94 -16.72 3.04
N VAL A 202 -7.93 -15.91 2.72
CA VAL A 202 -9.28 -16.40 2.38
C VAL A 202 -9.40 -16.81 0.92
N ASP A 203 -8.48 -16.36 0.06
CA ASP A 203 -8.49 -16.65 -1.38
C ASP A 203 -7.64 -17.89 -1.71
N PRO A 204 -8.25 -19.01 -2.14
CA PRO A 204 -7.50 -20.23 -2.50
C PRO A 204 -6.52 -20.02 -3.66
N LEU A 205 -6.79 -19.08 -4.58
CA LEU A 205 -5.89 -18.80 -5.69
C LEU A 205 -4.63 -18.08 -5.19
N ALA A 206 -4.78 -17.15 -4.26
CA ALA A 206 -3.67 -16.44 -3.63
C ALA A 206 -2.72 -17.43 -2.93
N LEU A 207 -3.26 -18.33 -2.09
CA LEU A 207 -2.45 -19.34 -1.42
C LEU A 207 -1.77 -20.32 -2.37
N ARG A 208 -2.40 -20.67 -3.48
CA ARG A 208 -1.76 -21.52 -4.50
C ARG A 208 -0.51 -20.85 -5.06
N MET A 209 -0.58 -19.56 -5.39
CA MET A 209 0.57 -18.80 -5.87
C MET A 209 1.62 -18.59 -4.78
N ALA A 210 1.19 -18.32 -3.55
CA ALA A 210 2.06 -18.20 -2.39
C ALA A 210 2.86 -19.49 -2.14
N ARG A 211 2.20 -20.65 -2.15
CA ARG A 211 2.87 -21.96 -1.99
C ARG A 211 3.96 -22.17 -3.02
N SER A 212 3.71 -21.86 -4.28
CA SER A 212 4.73 -21.98 -5.33
C SER A 212 5.95 -21.09 -5.06
N ARG A 213 5.74 -19.86 -4.59
CA ARG A 213 6.82 -18.92 -4.25
C ARG A 213 7.59 -19.36 -3.02
N ILE A 214 6.88 -19.71 -1.95
CA ILE A 214 7.46 -20.20 -0.69
C ILE A 214 8.30 -21.46 -0.97
N ASN A 215 7.77 -22.45 -1.69
CA ASN A 215 8.51 -23.67 -2.03
C ASN A 215 9.78 -23.36 -2.83
N ALA A 216 9.70 -22.42 -3.78
CA ALA A 216 10.88 -21.97 -4.52
C ALA A 216 11.91 -21.33 -3.58
N ALA A 217 11.51 -20.47 -2.65
CA ALA A 217 12.44 -19.88 -1.69
C ALA A 217 13.06 -20.89 -0.72
N ILE A 218 12.32 -21.91 -0.29
CA ILE A 218 12.84 -22.98 0.58
C ILE A 218 13.88 -23.84 -0.16
N TYR A 219 13.56 -24.25 -1.39
CA TYR A 219 14.43 -25.09 -2.21
C TYR A 219 15.80 -24.44 -2.46
N HIS A 220 15.87 -23.11 -2.44
CA HIS A 220 17.07 -22.33 -2.73
C HIS A 220 17.86 -21.94 -1.48
N SER A 221 17.84 -22.76 -0.41
CA SER A 221 18.69 -22.66 0.79
C SER A 221 18.10 -21.90 1.97
N HIS A 222 16.93 -22.31 2.48
CA HIS A 222 16.61 -21.92 3.85
C HIS A 222 17.48 -22.74 4.82
N PRO A 223 18.34 -22.12 5.66
CA PRO A 223 19.43 -22.82 6.32
C PRO A 223 18.99 -23.64 7.53
N HIS A 224 17.77 -23.41 8.05
CA HIS A 224 17.29 -24.12 9.22
C HIS A 224 16.77 -25.52 8.86
N PRO A 225 17.36 -26.61 9.41
CA PRO A 225 17.06 -27.98 8.99
C PRO A 225 15.63 -28.44 9.30
N ASN A 226 14.98 -27.81 10.28
CA ASN A 226 13.61 -28.10 10.69
C ASN A 226 12.62 -26.97 10.35
N PHE A 227 12.92 -26.17 9.32
CA PHE A 227 11.99 -25.13 8.88
C PHE A 227 10.69 -25.74 8.33
N GLN A 228 9.56 -25.22 8.78
CA GLN A 228 8.25 -25.61 8.30
C GLN A 228 7.48 -24.36 7.83
N ALA A 229 6.95 -24.43 6.61
CA ALA A 229 6.02 -23.44 6.08
C ALA A 229 4.63 -24.06 5.90
N LEU A 230 3.66 -23.56 6.65
CA LEU A 230 2.26 -23.99 6.61
C LEU A 230 1.39 -22.90 6.00
N THR A 231 0.38 -23.28 5.22
CA THR A 231 -0.54 -22.32 4.61
C THR A 231 -1.99 -22.79 4.70
N PHE A 232 -2.89 -21.93 5.15
CA PHE A 232 -4.27 -22.27 5.45
C PHE A 232 -5.26 -21.34 4.76
N VAL A 233 -6.22 -21.92 4.01
CA VAL A 233 -7.38 -21.19 3.46
C VAL A 233 -8.31 -20.87 4.62
N LYS A 234 -8.04 -19.79 5.35
CA LYS A 234 -8.80 -19.37 6.53
C LYS A 234 -8.73 -17.86 6.68
N ASN A 235 -9.85 -17.29 7.12
CA ASN A 235 -9.88 -15.90 7.56
C ASN A 235 -9.07 -15.75 8.86
N PHE A 236 -8.30 -14.66 8.98
CA PHE A 236 -7.44 -14.40 10.13
C PHE A 236 -8.20 -14.26 11.46
N ARG A 237 -9.54 -14.06 11.44
CA ARG A 237 -10.39 -14.19 12.65
C ARG A 237 -10.25 -15.53 13.37
N HIS A 238 -9.80 -16.57 12.67
CA HIS A 238 -9.61 -17.91 13.19
C HIS A 238 -8.18 -18.18 13.67
N ILE A 239 -7.29 -17.19 13.73
CA ILE A 239 -5.89 -17.36 14.11
C ILE A 239 -5.71 -18.15 15.42
N ARG A 240 -6.47 -17.82 16.47
CA ARG A 240 -6.40 -18.53 17.76
C ARG A 240 -6.71 -20.03 17.60
N SER A 241 -7.79 -20.35 16.90
CA SER A 241 -8.18 -21.75 16.64
C SER A 241 -7.21 -22.49 15.72
N LEU A 242 -6.50 -21.77 14.85
CA LEU A 242 -5.50 -22.35 13.97
C LEU A 242 -4.21 -22.66 14.74
N LEU A 243 -3.70 -21.70 15.51
CA LEU A 243 -2.42 -21.87 16.23
C LEU A 243 -2.51 -22.94 17.32
N THR A 244 -3.70 -23.20 17.87
CA THR A 244 -3.93 -24.32 18.80
C THR A 244 -3.88 -25.70 18.13
N GLN A 245 -4.00 -25.77 16.81
CA GLN A 245 -3.89 -27.01 16.02
C GLN A 245 -2.49 -27.26 15.47
N VAL A 246 -1.60 -26.25 15.56
CA VAL A 246 -0.23 -26.35 15.08
C VAL A 246 0.65 -26.78 16.25
N ASP A 247 1.29 -27.93 16.10
CA ASP A 247 2.26 -28.43 17.06
C ASP A 247 3.41 -27.40 17.23
N HIS A 248 4.08 -27.44 18.39
CA HIS A 248 5.25 -26.60 18.70
C HIS A 248 4.99 -25.11 19.01
N ILE A 249 3.74 -24.66 19.11
CA ILE A 249 3.40 -23.29 19.59
C ILE A 249 2.88 -23.35 21.03
N SER A 250 3.76 -23.56 22.00
CA SER A 250 3.38 -23.61 23.43
C SER A 250 3.40 -22.24 24.12
N SER A 251 4.24 -21.31 23.66
CA SER A 251 4.45 -19.99 24.28
C SER A 251 3.91 -18.82 23.46
N GLY A 252 3.19 -19.09 22.37
CA GLY A 252 2.80 -18.08 21.37
C GLY A 252 3.84 -17.91 20.26
N VAL A 253 3.55 -17.02 19.31
CA VAL A 253 4.40 -16.73 18.14
C VAL A 253 5.20 -15.44 18.30
N ASP A 254 6.36 -15.34 17.64
CA ASP A 254 7.27 -14.20 17.79
C ASP A 254 6.84 -12.98 16.95
N GLY A 255 6.26 -13.23 15.76
CA GLY A 255 5.80 -12.17 14.87
C GLY A 255 4.48 -12.49 14.20
N ILE A 256 3.63 -11.48 14.09
CA ILE A 256 2.38 -11.52 13.31
C ILE A 256 2.33 -10.29 12.42
N LEU A 257 2.08 -10.49 11.12
CA LEU A 257 1.84 -9.43 10.15
C LEU A 257 0.39 -9.47 9.65
N MET A 258 -0.23 -8.30 9.54
CA MET A 258 -1.50 -8.09 8.85
C MET A 258 -1.35 -6.94 7.83
N ASP A 259 -1.25 -7.27 6.55
CA ASP A 259 -1.30 -6.35 5.41
C ASP A 259 -2.73 -6.25 4.87
N LEU A 260 -3.49 -5.27 5.34
CA LEU A 260 -4.93 -5.19 5.10
C LEU A 260 -5.27 -4.79 3.66
N GLY A 261 -6.50 -5.07 3.22
CA GLY A 261 -7.00 -4.63 1.91
C GLY A 261 -6.94 -5.71 0.84
N MET A 262 -6.74 -5.29 -0.42
CA MET A 262 -6.92 -6.14 -1.59
C MET A 262 -5.60 -6.50 -2.25
N SER A 263 -5.49 -7.76 -2.67
CA SER A 263 -4.35 -8.20 -3.47
C SER A 263 -4.43 -7.66 -4.91
N SER A 264 -3.27 -7.54 -5.56
CA SER A 264 -3.21 -7.20 -6.99
C SER A 264 -3.98 -8.17 -7.87
N MET A 265 -4.01 -9.45 -7.50
CA MET A 265 -4.74 -10.48 -8.23
C MET A 265 -6.25 -10.27 -8.19
N GLN A 266 -6.78 -9.71 -7.09
CA GLN A 266 -8.18 -9.37 -6.95
C GLN A 266 -8.54 -8.13 -7.78
N VAL A 267 -7.72 -7.08 -7.74
CA VAL A 267 -7.98 -5.82 -8.45
C VAL A 267 -7.77 -5.95 -9.96
N ASN A 268 -6.75 -6.69 -10.40
CA ASN A 268 -6.39 -6.82 -11.80
C ASN A 268 -7.23 -7.85 -12.56
N ASN A 269 -8.06 -8.64 -11.86
CA ASN A 269 -9.00 -9.57 -12.48
C ASN A 269 -10.41 -8.96 -12.47
N PRO A 270 -10.93 -8.46 -13.61
CA PRO A 270 -12.25 -7.83 -13.66
C PRO A 270 -13.39 -8.76 -13.22
N ALA A 271 -13.24 -10.07 -13.40
CA ALA A 271 -14.24 -11.06 -12.98
C ALA A 271 -14.47 -11.09 -11.44
N ARG A 272 -13.57 -10.49 -10.65
CA ARG A 272 -13.71 -10.36 -9.20
C ARG A 272 -14.50 -9.12 -8.76
N GLY A 273 -14.73 -8.17 -9.66
CA GLY A 273 -15.57 -7.00 -9.38
C GLY A 273 -14.96 -5.92 -8.49
N PHE A 274 -13.66 -5.97 -8.18
CA PHE A 274 -13.01 -4.96 -7.32
C PHE A 274 -12.55 -3.70 -8.07
N SER A 275 -12.42 -3.77 -9.41
CA SER A 275 -11.90 -2.65 -10.20
C SER A 275 -12.98 -1.61 -10.46
N VAL A 276 -12.64 -0.34 -10.19
CA VAL A 276 -13.46 0.82 -10.58
C VAL A 276 -13.36 1.10 -12.09
N LEU A 277 -12.25 0.69 -12.72
CA LEU A 277 -11.92 1.04 -14.10
C LEU A 277 -12.29 -0.06 -15.10
N ALA A 278 -12.16 -1.33 -14.69
CA ALA A 278 -12.50 -2.47 -15.54
C ALA A 278 -13.90 -3.00 -15.18
N ASN A 279 -14.73 -3.18 -16.20
CA ASN A 279 -16.07 -3.72 -16.02
C ASN A 279 -16.04 -5.21 -15.67
N GLY A 280 -16.95 -5.65 -14.80
CA GLY A 280 -17.10 -7.02 -14.35
C GLY A 280 -18.36 -7.20 -13.50
N PRO A 281 -18.62 -8.41 -12.97
CA PRO A 281 -19.77 -8.66 -12.11
C PRO A 281 -19.65 -7.91 -10.77
N LEU A 282 -20.79 -7.57 -10.15
CA LEU A 282 -20.83 -7.00 -8.80
C LEU A 282 -20.60 -8.06 -7.71
N ASP A 283 -19.39 -8.64 -7.69
CA ASP A 283 -19.02 -9.69 -6.74
C ASP A 283 -18.38 -9.12 -5.47
N MET A 284 -17.12 -8.66 -5.56
CA MET A 284 -16.31 -8.11 -4.46
C MET A 284 -16.04 -9.06 -3.27
N ARG A 285 -16.31 -10.36 -3.38
CA ARG A 285 -15.93 -11.34 -2.35
C ARG A 285 -14.43 -11.62 -2.41
N MET A 286 -13.75 -11.50 -1.27
CA MET A 286 -12.36 -11.91 -1.11
C MET A 286 -12.25 -13.44 -1.08
N ASP A 287 -13.16 -14.11 -0.38
CA ASP A 287 -13.40 -15.55 -0.45
C ASP A 287 -14.43 -15.87 -1.55
N PRO A 288 -14.05 -16.48 -2.68
CA PRO A 288 -14.99 -16.84 -3.75
C PRO A 288 -16.13 -17.77 -3.30
N GLN A 289 -15.98 -18.47 -2.17
CA GLN A 289 -16.99 -19.37 -1.58
C GLN A 289 -17.97 -18.67 -0.64
N ALA A 290 -17.72 -17.41 -0.25
CA ALA A 290 -18.66 -16.66 0.59
C ALA A 290 -20.00 -16.44 -0.14
N SER A 291 -21.11 -16.38 0.60
CA SER A 291 -22.45 -16.33 -0.02
C SER A 291 -22.89 -14.94 -0.50
N LEU A 292 -22.44 -13.88 0.18
CA LEU A 292 -22.89 -12.51 -0.04
C LEU A 292 -22.05 -11.81 -1.11
N LYS A 293 -22.67 -11.28 -2.16
CA LYS A 293 -22.04 -10.44 -3.19
C LYS A 293 -22.42 -8.97 -3.02
N ALA A 294 -21.66 -8.07 -3.66
CA ALA A 294 -22.02 -6.66 -3.75
C ALA A 294 -23.37 -6.45 -4.46
N GLU A 295 -23.68 -7.29 -5.45
CA GLU A 295 -24.98 -7.33 -6.14
C GLU A 295 -26.14 -7.54 -5.15
N ASP A 296 -26.01 -8.49 -4.21
CA ASP A 296 -27.06 -8.79 -3.22
C ASP A 296 -27.32 -7.58 -2.31
N ILE A 297 -26.25 -6.90 -1.88
CA ILE A 297 -26.37 -5.67 -1.09
C ILE A 297 -27.09 -4.60 -1.90
N LEU A 298 -26.67 -4.40 -3.16
CA LEU A 298 -27.18 -3.35 -4.01
C LEU A 298 -28.56 -3.60 -4.56
N ASN A 299 -29.07 -4.83 -4.61
CA ASN A 299 -30.41 -5.13 -5.14
C ASN A 299 -31.41 -5.53 -4.05
N SER A 300 -30.98 -6.13 -2.94
CA SER A 300 -31.88 -6.82 -2.01
C SER A 300 -31.86 -6.27 -0.58
N TRP A 301 -30.80 -5.58 -0.15
CA TRP A 301 -30.75 -5.04 1.21
C TRP A 301 -31.68 -3.83 1.39
N PRO A 302 -32.21 -3.59 2.61
CA PRO A 302 -33.01 -2.42 2.90
C PRO A 302 -32.30 -1.13 2.49
N ASP A 303 -33.06 -0.19 1.94
CA ASP A 303 -32.54 1.10 1.46
C ASP A 303 -31.70 1.80 2.54
N SER A 304 -32.18 1.79 3.79
CA SER A 304 -31.47 2.36 4.95
C SER A 304 -30.09 1.76 5.18
N GLU A 305 -29.95 0.45 4.94
CA GLU A 305 -28.65 -0.25 5.08
C GLU A 305 -27.69 0.10 3.95
N VAL A 306 -28.18 0.24 2.71
CA VAL A 306 -27.36 0.77 1.61
C VAL A 306 -26.86 2.16 1.95
N GLY A 307 -27.76 3.04 2.41
CA GLY A 307 -27.40 4.39 2.85
C GLY A 307 -26.36 4.39 3.98
N ARG A 308 -26.52 3.48 4.97
CA ARG A 308 -25.57 3.29 6.07
C ARG A 308 -24.18 2.88 5.56
N ILE A 309 -24.09 1.88 4.68
CA ILE A 309 -22.82 1.42 4.12
C ILE A 309 -22.10 2.56 3.40
N LEU A 310 -22.80 3.29 2.53
CA LEU A 310 -22.22 4.41 1.78
C LEU A 310 -21.71 5.53 2.71
N ARG A 311 -22.48 5.83 3.76
CA ARG A 311 -22.14 6.86 4.75
C ARG A 311 -20.98 6.46 5.65
N ASP A 312 -21.05 5.27 6.24
CA ASP A 312 -20.18 4.86 7.34
C ASP A 312 -18.92 4.14 6.85
N TYR A 313 -19.04 3.27 5.83
CA TYR A 313 -17.90 2.55 5.26
C TYR A 313 -17.26 3.28 4.08
N GLY A 314 -18.04 4.08 3.35
CA GLY A 314 -17.54 4.93 2.27
C GLY A 314 -17.08 6.31 2.72
N GLU A 315 -17.47 6.76 3.92
CA GLU A 315 -17.32 8.16 4.36
C GLU A 315 -17.83 9.16 3.31
N GLU A 316 -18.85 8.78 2.52
CA GLU A 316 -19.33 9.56 1.37
C GLU A 316 -20.34 10.63 1.80
N ARG A 317 -20.10 11.87 1.39
CA ARG A 317 -20.93 13.02 1.80
C ARG A 317 -22.27 13.05 1.06
N ASN A 318 -22.25 12.66 -0.21
CA ASN A 318 -23.44 12.63 -1.07
C ASN A 318 -24.18 11.28 -1.00
N TRP A 319 -23.99 10.52 0.09
CA TRP A 319 -24.54 9.17 0.24
C TRP A 319 -26.06 9.09 0.01
N ARG A 320 -26.84 10.10 0.45
CA ARG A 320 -28.30 10.14 0.24
C ARG A 320 -28.69 10.17 -1.24
N LEU A 321 -27.97 10.97 -2.04
CA LEU A 321 -28.22 11.06 -3.47
C LEU A 321 -27.85 9.75 -4.17
N LEU A 322 -26.70 9.18 -3.82
CA LEU A 322 -26.25 7.89 -4.35
C LEU A 322 -27.21 6.76 -4.00
N GLN A 323 -27.63 6.68 -2.73
CA GLN A 323 -28.64 5.74 -2.25
C GLN A 323 -29.92 5.84 -3.09
N ASN A 324 -30.47 7.05 -3.25
CA ASN A 324 -31.67 7.25 -4.08
C ASN A 324 -31.46 6.79 -5.52
N LYS A 325 -30.31 7.10 -6.13
CA LYS A 325 -29.99 6.68 -7.49
C LYS A 325 -29.86 5.17 -7.64
N ILE A 326 -29.25 4.50 -6.66
CA ILE A 326 -29.19 3.03 -6.60
C ILE A 326 -30.60 2.46 -6.51
N ILE A 327 -31.45 3.00 -5.64
CA ILE A 327 -32.85 2.55 -5.49
C ILE A 327 -33.62 2.72 -6.80
N GLN A 328 -33.43 3.83 -7.51
CA GLN A 328 -34.05 4.01 -8.83
C GLN A 328 -33.55 2.99 -9.86
N ALA A 329 -32.26 2.64 -9.84
CA ALA A 329 -31.72 1.57 -10.69
C ALA A 329 -32.33 0.20 -10.34
N ARG A 330 -32.56 -0.09 -9.04
CA ARG A 330 -33.28 -1.32 -8.61
C ARG A 330 -34.66 -1.44 -9.26
N LEU A 331 -35.41 -0.34 -9.29
CA LEU A 331 -36.74 -0.30 -9.89
C LEU A 331 -36.73 -0.48 -11.42
N GLN A 332 -35.57 -0.32 -12.06
CA GLN A 332 -35.38 -0.41 -13.51
C GLN A 332 -34.71 -1.71 -13.97
N GLY A 333 -34.63 -2.71 -13.09
CA GLY A 333 -34.08 -4.03 -13.42
C GLY A 333 -32.94 -4.48 -12.51
N GLY A 334 -32.38 -3.60 -11.67
CA GLY A 334 -31.26 -3.92 -10.79
C GLY A 334 -29.91 -3.47 -11.34
N LEU A 335 -28.88 -3.68 -10.53
CA LEU A 335 -27.47 -3.49 -10.91
C LEU A 335 -26.79 -4.85 -10.94
N HIS A 336 -26.16 -5.21 -12.05
CA HIS A 336 -25.53 -6.52 -12.27
C HIS A 336 -24.03 -6.42 -12.57
N SER A 337 -23.56 -5.23 -12.98
CA SER A 337 -22.16 -5.00 -13.32
C SER A 337 -21.54 -3.80 -12.62
N THR A 338 -20.22 -3.82 -12.43
CA THR A 338 -19.47 -2.68 -11.88
C THR A 338 -19.58 -1.45 -12.77
N GLY A 339 -19.72 -1.64 -14.09
CA GLY A 339 -19.97 -0.57 -15.06
C GLY A 339 -21.29 0.16 -14.81
N GLU A 340 -22.39 -0.57 -14.62
CA GLU A 340 -23.70 0.04 -14.29
C GLU A 340 -23.63 0.84 -12.99
N LEU A 341 -22.97 0.29 -11.96
CA LEU A 341 -22.75 1.01 -10.70
C LEU A 341 -21.93 2.29 -10.92
N VAL A 342 -20.87 2.21 -11.72
CA VAL A 342 -20.04 3.38 -12.08
C VAL A 342 -20.87 4.44 -12.81
N ASP A 343 -21.77 4.06 -13.70
CA ASP A 343 -22.64 5.00 -14.42
C ASP A 343 -23.66 5.67 -13.48
N VAL A 344 -24.21 4.92 -12.53
CA VAL A 344 -25.01 5.49 -11.44
C VAL A 344 -24.20 6.53 -10.66
N ILE A 345 -22.97 6.21 -10.26
CA ILE A 345 -22.08 7.11 -9.52
C ILE A 345 -21.74 8.36 -10.32
N ARG A 346 -21.44 8.22 -11.61
CA ARG A 346 -21.18 9.35 -12.53
C ARG A 346 -22.38 10.27 -12.61
N SER A 347 -23.59 9.72 -12.75
CA SER A 347 -24.83 10.51 -12.80
C SER A 347 -25.12 11.27 -11.48
N ALA A 348 -24.61 10.76 -10.35
CA ALA A 348 -24.77 11.35 -9.02
C ALA A 348 -23.65 12.34 -8.64
N THR A 349 -22.59 12.47 -9.47
CA THR A 349 -21.44 13.32 -9.17
C THR A 349 -21.43 14.56 -10.06
N PRO A 350 -21.65 15.78 -9.52
CA PRO A 350 -21.63 17.00 -10.32
C PRO A 350 -20.27 17.27 -10.97
N GLY A 351 -20.24 17.56 -12.27
CA GLY A 351 -19.00 17.86 -13.01
C GLY A 351 -18.21 19.08 -12.51
N THR A 352 -18.82 19.95 -11.70
CA THR A 352 -18.23 21.19 -11.17
C THR A 352 -17.40 21.01 -9.90
N LYS A 353 -17.47 19.86 -9.19
CA LYS A 353 -16.65 19.59 -8.00
C LYS A 353 -15.51 18.62 -8.32
N GLY A 354 -14.43 19.14 -8.91
CA GLY A 354 -13.14 18.42 -9.04
C GLY A 354 -12.84 17.81 -10.42
N GLY A 355 -13.56 18.21 -11.48
CA GLY A 355 -13.31 17.77 -12.86
C GLY A 355 -13.52 16.27 -13.07
N ARG A 356 -12.87 15.71 -14.10
CA ARG A 356 -12.93 14.28 -14.48
C ARG A 356 -12.52 13.33 -13.34
N GLN A 357 -11.87 13.83 -12.29
CA GLN A 357 -11.40 13.07 -11.13
C GLN A 357 -12.43 12.96 -9.99
N GLY A 358 -13.50 13.77 -9.99
CA GLY A 358 -14.48 13.80 -8.90
C GLY A 358 -15.27 12.48 -8.76
N TRP A 359 -15.73 11.93 -9.88
CA TRP A 359 -16.50 10.67 -9.87
C TRP A 359 -15.62 9.47 -9.52
N ILE A 360 -14.34 9.47 -9.92
CA ILE A 360 -13.40 8.38 -9.56
C ILE A 360 -13.25 8.31 -8.04
N LYS A 361 -13.04 9.45 -7.36
CA LYS A 361 -12.95 9.50 -5.89
C LYS A 361 -14.22 8.97 -5.21
N THR A 362 -15.38 9.34 -5.77
CA THR A 362 -16.68 8.87 -5.28
C THR A 362 -16.81 7.36 -5.50
N ALA A 363 -16.43 6.85 -6.67
CA ALA A 363 -16.47 5.43 -6.98
C ALA A 363 -15.51 4.62 -6.10
N THR A 364 -14.29 5.10 -5.85
CA THR A 364 -13.36 4.45 -4.92
C THR A 364 -13.98 4.30 -3.53
N ARG A 365 -14.69 5.32 -3.02
CA ARG A 365 -15.38 5.24 -1.72
C ARG A 365 -16.56 4.28 -1.73
N VAL A 366 -17.38 4.28 -2.79
CA VAL A 366 -18.52 3.37 -2.91
C VAL A 366 -18.04 1.91 -3.01
N PHE A 367 -17.02 1.64 -3.83
CA PHE A 367 -16.43 0.32 -3.96
C PHE A 367 -15.79 -0.13 -2.65
N GLN A 368 -15.06 0.75 -1.96
CA GLN A 368 -14.54 0.48 -0.61
C GLN A 368 -15.68 0.13 0.37
N ALA A 369 -16.78 0.89 0.35
CA ALA A 369 -17.91 0.66 1.24
C ALA A 369 -18.55 -0.72 1.03
N LEU A 370 -18.79 -1.07 -0.24
CA LEU A 370 -19.35 -2.37 -0.61
C LEU A 370 -18.38 -3.50 -0.27
N ARG A 371 -17.08 -3.35 -0.57
CA ARG A 371 -16.04 -4.31 -0.23
C ARG A 371 -16.03 -4.62 1.26
N ILE A 372 -16.02 -3.57 2.09
CA ILE A 372 -16.07 -3.68 3.55
C ILE A 372 -17.33 -4.43 4.00
N ALA A 373 -18.48 -4.11 3.42
CA ALA A 373 -19.76 -4.74 3.79
C ALA A 373 -19.83 -6.22 3.37
N VAL A 374 -19.39 -6.54 2.15
CA VAL A 374 -19.37 -7.92 1.61
C VAL A 374 -18.49 -8.84 2.45
N ASN A 375 -17.32 -8.35 2.87
CA ASN A 375 -16.31 -9.16 3.54
C ASN A 375 -16.29 -8.98 5.07
N ASP A 376 -17.21 -8.18 5.62
CA ASP A 376 -17.28 -7.82 7.03
C ASP A 376 -15.91 -7.37 7.61
N GLU A 377 -15.16 -6.59 6.83
CA GLU A 377 -13.72 -6.37 7.03
C GLU A 377 -13.41 -5.70 8.38
N LEU A 378 -14.16 -4.65 8.72
CA LEU A 378 -13.89 -3.85 9.91
C LEU A 378 -14.18 -4.60 11.20
N LYS A 379 -15.27 -5.38 11.23
CA LYS A 379 -15.63 -6.18 12.41
C LYS A 379 -14.65 -7.33 12.58
N THR A 380 -14.34 -8.01 11.48
CA THR A 380 -13.28 -9.03 11.43
C THR A 380 -11.95 -8.50 11.96
N LEU A 381 -11.54 -7.31 11.52
CA LEU A 381 -10.31 -6.67 11.97
C LEU A 381 -10.32 -6.42 13.47
N GLU A 382 -11.37 -5.79 14.01
CA GLU A 382 -11.45 -5.49 15.46
C GLU A 382 -11.32 -6.76 16.31
N ASP A 383 -12.09 -7.81 15.98
CA ASP A 383 -12.09 -9.06 16.74
C ASP A 383 -10.74 -9.79 16.63
N SER A 384 -10.09 -9.71 15.47
CA SER A 384 -8.84 -10.40 15.21
C SER A 384 -7.62 -9.74 15.85
N LEU A 385 -7.59 -8.42 16.00
CA LEU A 385 -6.46 -7.72 16.62
C LEU A 385 -6.20 -8.18 18.05
N HIS A 386 -7.27 -8.40 18.82
CA HIS A 386 -7.19 -8.96 20.17
C HIS A 386 -6.70 -10.43 20.12
N ALA A 387 -7.27 -11.25 19.24
CA ALA A 387 -6.86 -12.64 19.09
C ALA A 387 -5.40 -12.79 18.67
N CYS A 388 -4.92 -11.97 17.72
CA CYS A 388 -3.52 -11.93 17.31
C CYS A 388 -2.60 -11.58 18.47
N PHE A 389 -2.93 -10.52 19.23
CA PHE A 389 -2.13 -10.10 20.37
C PHE A 389 -2.01 -11.19 21.44
N ASP A 390 -3.11 -11.88 21.75
CA ASP A 390 -3.11 -12.98 22.71
C ASP A 390 -2.22 -14.15 22.26
N CYS A 391 -2.14 -14.39 20.95
CA CYS A 391 -1.31 -15.44 20.37
C CYS A 391 0.18 -15.11 20.34
N LEU A 392 0.60 -13.87 20.60
CA LEU A 392 2.02 -13.52 20.65
C LEU A 392 2.69 -14.14 21.89
N ALA A 393 3.94 -14.53 21.72
CA ALA A 393 4.83 -14.79 22.84
C ALA A 393 5.22 -13.48 23.55
N PRO A 394 5.67 -13.52 24.82
CA PRO A 394 6.34 -12.38 25.44
C PRO A 394 7.47 -11.86 24.56
N GLY A 395 7.54 -10.54 24.39
CA GLY A 395 8.43 -9.85 23.46
C GLY A 395 8.03 -9.93 21.98
N GLY A 396 7.00 -10.70 21.62
CA GLY A 396 6.53 -10.84 20.26
C GLY A 396 5.83 -9.58 19.74
N ARG A 397 5.84 -9.39 18.42
CA ARG A 397 5.34 -8.18 17.75
C ARG A 397 4.18 -8.46 16.81
N LEU A 398 3.16 -7.61 16.86
CA LEU A 398 2.09 -7.54 15.88
C LEU A 398 2.26 -6.26 15.05
N ALA A 399 2.48 -6.44 13.75
CA ALA A 399 2.57 -5.37 12.76
C ALA A 399 1.31 -5.35 11.89
N VAL A 400 0.70 -4.18 11.71
CA VAL A 400 -0.51 -4.01 10.91
C VAL A 400 -0.31 -2.86 9.92
N ILE A 401 -0.44 -3.15 8.62
CA ILE A 401 -0.47 -2.17 7.54
C ILE A 401 -1.93 -1.94 7.17
N SER A 402 -2.37 -0.70 7.26
CA SER A 402 -3.73 -0.26 6.89
C SER A 402 -3.68 0.72 5.73
N PHE A 403 -4.71 0.72 4.88
CA PHE A 403 -4.74 1.55 3.67
C PHE A 403 -5.79 2.65 3.70
N HIS A 404 -6.73 2.60 4.66
CA HIS A 404 -7.71 3.65 4.84
C HIS A 404 -7.94 4.04 6.30
N SER A 405 -8.61 5.19 6.47
CA SER A 405 -8.91 5.83 7.76
C SER A 405 -9.66 4.92 8.74
N LEU A 406 -10.61 4.13 8.24
CA LEU A 406 -11.45 3.26 9.06
C LEU A 406 -10.63 2.14 9.73
N GLU A 407 -9.77 1.45 8.96
CA GLU A 407 -8.85 0.42 9.47
C GLU A 407 -7.86 1.01 10.48
N ASP A 408 -7.12 2.06 10.10
CA ASP A 408 -6.10 2.70 10.94
C ASP A 408 -6.68 3.15 12.30
N ARG A 409 -7.92 3.65 12.29
CA ARG A 409 -8.63 4.04 13.50
C ARG A 409 -8.95 2.83 14.38
N ILE A 410 -9.43 1.72 13.81
CA ILE A 410 -9.70 0.48 14.55
C ILE A 410 -8.41 -0.07 15.15
N VAL A 411 -7.33 -0.17 14.37
CA VAL A 411 -6.02 -0.65 14.84
C VAL A 411 -5.53 0.19 16.00
N LYS A 412 -5.55 1.52 15.85
CA LYS A 412 -5.16 2.45 16.92
C LYS A 412 -6.00 2.26 18.19
N GLN A 413 -7.33 2.14 18.05
CA GLN A 413 -8.23 2.00 19.19
C GLN A 413 -8.04 0.65 19.88
N ALA A 414 -7.92 -0.45 19.13
CA ALA A 414 -7.65 -1.78 19.66
C ALA A 414 -6.32 -1.82 20.42
N PHE A 415 -5.24 -1.29 19.84
CA PHE A 415 -3.93 -1.23 20.51
C PHE A 415 -4.00 -0.45 21.83
N LEU A 416 -4.70 0.68 21.86
CA LEU A 416 -4.91 1.45 23.10
C LEU A 416 -5.75 0.68 24.13
N LYS A 417 -6.77 -0.07 23.71
CA LYS A 417 -7.55 -0.94 24.60
C LYS A 417 -6.67 -2.07 25.17
N ILE A 418 -5.83 -2.70 24.34
CA ILE A 418 -4.96 -3.81 24.71
C ILE A 418 -3.97 -3.41 25.83
N ILE A 419 -3.33 -2.24 25.72
CA ILE A 419 -2.35 -1.78 26.70
C ILE A 419 -2.97 -1.22 28.00
N GLY A 420 -4.30 -1.04 28.05
CA GLY A 420 -5.02 -0.51 29.21
C GLY A 420 -5.08 1.02 29.29
N GLU A 421 -6.03 1.54 30.07
CA GLU A 421 -6.30 2.99 30.18
C GLU A 421 -5.16 3.77 30.85
N GLU A 422 -4.41 3.14 31.77
CA GLU A 422 -3.24 3.70 32.45
C GLU A 422 -2.11 4.06 31.46
N GLY A 423 -2.05 3.41 30.30
CA GLY A 423 -1.04 3.67 29.27
C GLY A 423 -1.25 4.98 28.51
N ARG A 424 -2.43 5.63 28.59
CA ARG A 424 -2.73 6.84 27.79
C ARG A 424 -1.85 8.04 28.14
N ASP A 425 -1.40 8.14 29.39
CA ASP A 425 -0.61 9.26 29.87
C ASP A 425 0.91 8.99 29.91
N SER A 426 1.35 7.73 29.81
CA SER A 426 2.76 7.32 29.82
C SER A 426 3.42 7.39 28.44
N VAL A 427 3.45 8.60 27.85
CA VAL A 427 4.24 8.86 26.64
C VAL A 427 5.70 9.02 27.04
N ARG A 428 6.53 8.01 26.77
CA ARG A 428 7.98 8.18 26.82
C ARG A 428 8.47 8.55 25.43
N LYS A 429 9.19 9.68 25.32
CA LYS A 429 10.13 9.83 24.22
C LYS A 429 11.27 8.85 24.51
N VAL A 430 11.79 8.24 23.47
CA VAL A 430 13.07 7.52 23.56
C VAL A 430 14.15 8.61 23.69
N GLU A 431 14.30 9.18 24.88
CA GLU A 431 15.42 10.06 25.24
C GLU A 431 16.42 9.18 26.00
N GLY A 432 17.54 8.85 25.35
CA GLY A 432 18.65 8.10 25.97
C GLY A 432 18.51 6.58 25.98
N TRP A 433 18.09 5.96 24.86
CA TRP A 433 18.43 4.55 24.63
C TRP A 433 19.73 4.55 23.82
N GLU A 434 20.82 4.11 24.45
CA GLU A 434 22.13 3.91 23.83
C GLU A 434 22.14 2.73 22.83
N ASP A 435 20.99 2.10 22.56
CA ASP A 435 20.85 1.14 21.48
C ASP A 435 20.49 1.86 20.17
N GLU A 436 21.50 2.18 19.37
CA GLU A 436 21.40 2.62 17.97
C GLU A 436 20.62 1.64 17.04
N LYS A 437 20.06 0.55 17.58
CA LYS A 437 19.65 -0.65 16.84
C LYS A 437 18.21 -0.67 16.34
N GLU A 438 17.30 0.19 16.84
CA GLU A 438 15.89 0.21 16.39
C GLU A 438 15.41 1.63 16.00
N LEU A 439 16.11 2.27 15.05
CA LEU A 439 15.91 3.65 14.60
C LEU A 439 14.47 4.00 14.13
N TRP A 440 13.67 3.00 13.77
CA TRP A 440 12.29 3.17 13.36
C TRP A 440 11.34 3.49 14.53
N ILE A 441 11.74 3.14 15.77
CA ILE A 441 10.97 3.44 16.99
C ILE A 441 11.20 4.89 17.40
N ARG A 442 10.19 5.74 17.20
CA ARG A 442 10.28 7.17 17.57
C ARG A 442 9.62 7.50 18.91
N GLN A 443 8.41 6.99 19.10
CA GLN A 443 7.57 7.33 20.24
C GLN A 443 6.75 6.12 20.62
N THR A 444 6.90 5.68 21.87
CA THR A 444 6.20 4.53 22.40
C THR A 444 5.10 4.94 23.37
N ILE A 445 4.13 4.05 23.56
CA ILE A 445 3.11 4.14 24.60
C ILE A 445 3.16 2.83 25.36
N GLN A 446 3.60 2.89 26.61
CA GLN A 446 3.67 1.74 27.50
C GLN A 446 2.31 1.48 28.13
N GLY A 447 2.02 0.23 28.47
CA GLY A 447 0.89 -0.14 29.31
C GLY A 447 1.09 -1.51 29.94
N SER A 448 0.06 -2.06 30.57
CA SER A 448 0.19 -3.24 31.42
C SER A 448 0.47 -4.53 30.65
N ASN A 449 -0.17 -4.70 29.49
CA ASN A 449 -0.08 -5.93 28.71
C ASN A 449 0.94 -5.86 27.57
N GLY A 450 1.35 -4.65 27.17
CA GLY A 450 2.10 -4.43 25.93
C GLY A 450 2.60 -3.01 25.77
N THR A 451 3.46 -2.82 24.76
CA THR A 451 3.98 -1.52 24.35
C THR A 451 3.58 -1.23 22.90
N ILE A 452 2.91 -0.09 22.66
CA ILE A 452 2.74 0.41 21.30
C ILE A 452 4.06 1.05 20.87
N LEU A 453 4.71 0.50 19.85
CA LEU A 453 6.02 0.97 19.36
C LEU A 453 5.88 2.17 18.40
N THR A 454 4.71 2.32 17.78
CA THR A 454 4.41 3.37 16.80
C THR A 454 3.25 4.26 17.28
N LYS A 455 3.51 5.24 18.16
CA LYS A 455 2.47 6.22 18.57
C LYS A 455 1.83 6.92 17.37
N ARG A 456 2.67 7.29 16.39
CA ARG A 456 2.24 7.72 15.05
C ARG A 456 2.53 6.57 14.09
N PRO A 457 1.64 6.30 13.12
CA PRO A 457 1.91 5.26 12.14
C PRO A 457 3.15 5.64 11.32
N ILE A 458 3.91 4.64 10.93
CA ILE A 458 4.96 4.79 9.93
C ILE A 458 4.27 4.84 8.57
N THR A 459 4.70 5.75 7.70
CA THR A 459 4.16 5.94 6.36
C THR A 459 5.29 5.73 5.36
N PRO A 460 5.00 5.25 4.14
CA PRO A 460 6.01 5.03 3.13
C PRO A 460 6.76 6.31 2.78
N SER A 461 7.99 6.13 2.30
CA SER A 461 8.81 7.23 1.82
C SER A 461 8.29 7.77 0.47
N VAL A 462 8.59 9.02 0.15
CA VAL A 462 8.27 9.62 -1.17
C VAL A 462 8.86 8.78 -2.32
N LYS A 463 10.02 8.17 -2.09
CA LYS A 463 10.66 7.26 -3.05
C LYS A 463 9.79 6.02 -3.28
N GLU A 464 9.31 5.37 -2.22
CA GLU A 464 8.43 4.21 -2.35
C GLU A 464 7.12 4.56 -3.03
N GLU A 465 6.49 5.68 -2.67
CA GLU A 465 5.24 6.13 -3.31
C GLU A 465 5.39 6.32 -4.83
N GLY A 466 6.57 6.75 -5.28
CA GLY A 466 6.89 6.92 -6.70
C GLY A 466 7.00 5.60 -7.47
N PHE A 467 7.51 4.53 -6.86
CA PHE A 467 7.67 3.22 -7.50
C PHE A 467 6.49 2.27 -7.25
N ASN A 468 5.80 2.41 -6.12
CA ASN A 468 4.67 1.61 -5.72
C ASN A 468 3.51 2.52 -5.30
N HIS A 469 2.70 2.96 -6.26
CA HIS A 469 1.59 3.87 -5.99
C HIS A 469 0.57 3.33 -4.96
N ARG A 470 0.55 2.01 -4.71
CA ARG A 470 -0.33 1.34 -3.74
C ARG A 470 0.08 1.64 -2.31
N SER A 471 1.36 1.95 -2.07
CA SER A 471 1.86 2.28 -0.73
C SER A 471 1.40 3.67 -0.26
N ARG A 472 1.00 4.59 -1.14
CA ARG A 472 0.68 5.99 -0.81
C ARG A 472 -0.26 6.21 0.40
N SER A 473 -1.20 5.30 0.63
CA SER A 473 -2.14 5.41 1.75
C SER A 473 -1.83 4.46 2.92
N ALA A 474 -0.75 3.69 2.80
CA ALA A 474 -0.33 2.71 3.77
C ALA A 474 0.13 3.36 5.07
N LYS A 475 -0.24 2.73 6.17
CA LYS A 475 0.09 3.13 7.53
C LYS A 475 0.42 1.88 8.33
N LEU A 476 1.68 1.76 8.71
CA LEU A 476 2.17 0.68 9.55
C LEU A 476 2.06 1.07 11.03
N ARG A 477 1.43 0.20 11.83
CA ARG A 477 1.41 0.27 13.29
C ARG A 477 1.94 -1.02 13.90
N VAL A 478 2.66 -0.89 15.01
CA VAL A 478 3.28 -2.00 15.71
C VAL A 478 2.99 -1.95 17.21
N ILE A 479 2.63 -3.08 17.77
CA ILE A 479 2.52 -3.33 19.21
C ILE A 479 3.38 -4.55 19.58
N GLN A 480 4.05 -4.49 20.73
CA GLN A 480 4.83 -5.58 21.29
C GLN A 480 4.17 -6.07 22.58
N LYS A 481 4.13 -7.38 22.78
CA LYS A 481 3.65 -7.99 24.03
C LYS A 481 4.74 -7.96 25.09
N LEU A 482 4.37 -7.66 26.34
CA LEU A 482 5.29 -7.69 27.47
C LEU A 482 5.51 -9.12 27.99
#